data_AF-A0A241XSX7-F1
#
_entry.id   AF-A0A241XSX7-F1
#
_cell.length_a   1.000
_cell.length_b   1.000
_cell.length_c   1.000
_cell.angle_alpha   90.00
_cell.angle_beta   90.00
_cell.angle_gamma   90.00
#
_symmetry.space_group_name_H-M   'P 1'
#
loop_
_entity.id
_entity.type
_entity.pdbx_description
1 polymer ?
#
loop_
_entity_poly.entity_id
_entity_poly.type
_entity_poly.pdbx_seq_one_letter_code
_entity_poly.pdbx_strand_id
1 'polypeptide(L)'
;MDAALRWTPQSPCPLAKNDWVLEKNIQHPQIGKVEDCYWDGSSQEWVMDIALYGPEGNFIGRSSPAMGGPEYLEPAVPVAYWERIEEPTFPLRRDTTGFRDWRDGTVKIDFRTE
;
A
#
# COMPACT_ATOMS: atom_id res chain seq x y z
N MET A 1 3.42 16.64 -37.39
CA MET A 1 2.43 16.04 -36.48
C MET A 1 3.03 14.75 -35.99
N ASP A 2 3.80 14.82 -34.90
CA ASP A 2 4.47 13.64 -34.35
C ASP A 2 3.48 12.85 -33.51
N ALA A 3 3.37 11.56 -33.84
CA ALA A 3 2.64 10.60 -33.05
C ALA A 3 3.32 10.54 -31.68
N ALA A 4 2.67 11.11 -30.66
CA ALA A 4 3.03 10.87 -29.28
C ALA A 4 3.05 9.35 -29.09
N LEU A 5 4.25 8.79 -28.93
CA LEU A 5 4.48 7.42 -28.51
C LEU A 5 3.68 7.23 -27.22
N ARG A 6 2.51 6.60 -27.34
CA ARG A 6 1.72 6.16 -26.20
C ARG A 6 2.51 5.02 -25.56
N TRP A 7 3.42 5.38 -24.66
CA TRP A 7 4.07 4.41 -23.81
C TRP A 7 2.99 3.77 -22.94
N THR A 8 2.84 2.46 -23.07
CA THR A 8 1.96 1.65 -22.22
C THR A 8 2.83 0.90 -21.23
N PRO A 9 2.43 0.82 -19.94
CA PRO A 9 3.14 -0.02 -19.01
C PRO A 9 3.22 -1.47 -19.52
N GLN A 10 4.41 -2.05 -19.38
CA GLN A 10 4.72 -3.38 -19.94
C GLN A 10 3.97 -4.51 -19.22
N SER A 11 3.46 -4.24 -18.01
CA SER A 11 2.70 -5.16 -17.17
C SER A 11 1.47 -4.45 -16.60
N PRO A 12 0.36 -5.15 -16.31
CA PRO A 12 -0.80 -4.57 -15.63
C PRO A 12 -0.46 -4.08 -14.22
N CYS A 13 -1.31 -3.23 -13.60
CA CYS A 13 -1.11 -2.89 -12.20
C CYS A 13 -1.15 -4.18 -11.36
N PRO A 14 -0.17 -4.39 -10.46
CA PRO A 14 -0.11 -5.59 -9.63
C PRO A 14 -1.13 -5.61 -8.48
N LEU A 15 -1.79 -4.48 -8.17
CA LEU A 15 -2.74 -4.30 -7.06
C LEU A 15 -4.10 -3.80 -7.57
N ALA A 16 -5.16 -4.08 -6.82
CA ALA A 16 -6.51 -3.62 -7.13
C ALA A 16 -7.10 -2.84 -5.96
N LYS A 17 -8.10 -2.01 -6.25
CA LYS A 17 -8.89 -1.35 -5.20
C LYS A 17 -9.44 -2.40 -4.22
N ASN A 18 -9.38 -2.06 -2.93
CA ASN A 18 -9.70 -2.90 -1.78
C ASN A 18 -8.70 -4.00 -1.42
N ASP A 19 -7.60 -4.17 -2.16
CA ASP A 19 -6.52 -5.02 -1.69
C ASP A 19 -5.95 -4.47 -0.38
N TRP A 20 -5.63 -5.37 0.53
CA TRP A 20 -4.87 -5.04 1.71
C TRP A 20 -3.39 -5.19 1.41
N VAL A 21 -2.59 -4.25 1.93
CA VAL A 21 -1.15 -4.20 1.71
C VAL A 21 -0.40 -3.95 3.01
N LEU A 22 0.79 -4.52 3.09
CA LEU A 22 1.75 -4.32 4.17
C LEU A 22 3.02 -3.72 3.59
N GLU A 23 3.61 -2.75 4.27
CA GLU A 23 4.93 -2.24 3.91
C GLU A 23 5.99 -3.34 4.12
N LYS A 24 6.87 -3.57 3.14
CA LYS A 24 7.87 -4.65 3.21
C LYS A 24 9.24 -4.14 3.66
N ASN A 25 10.08 -5.03 4.18
CA ASN A 25 11.48 -4.75 4.57
C ASN A 25 11.73 -3.65 5.62
N ILE A 26 10.71 -3.24 6.37
CA ILE A 26 10.84 -2.33 7.52
C ILE A 26 10.46 -3.02 8.84
N GLN A 27 11.05 -2.54 9.94
CA GLN A 27 10.86 -3.08 11.30
C GLN A 27 9.47 -2.75 11.89
N HIS A 28 8.81 -1.70 11.39
CA HIS A 28 7.48 -1.28 11.84
C HIS A 28 6.55 -0.97 10.67
N PRO A 29 6.13 -2.01 9.92
CA PRO A 29 5.43 -1.79 8.68
C PRO A 29 4.08 -1.13 8.88
N GLN A 30 3.79 -0.19 7.98
CA GLN A 30 2.44 0.32 7.82
C GLN A 30 1.56 -0.74 7.16
N ILE A 31 0.27 -0.70 7.49
CA ILE A 31 -0.76 -1.52 6.85
C ILE A 31 -1.80 -0.57 6.26
N GLY A 32 -2.25 -0.89 5.06
CA GLY A 32 -3.20 -0.05 4.35
C GLY A 32 -4.12 -0.83 3.44
N LYS A 33 -5.14 -0.14 2.97
CA LYS A 33 -6.07 -0.62 1.96
C LYS A 33 -5.94 0.25 0.71
N VAL A 34 -5.80 -0.38 -0.45
CA VAL A 34 -5.62 0.30 -1.73
C VAL A 34 -6.94 0.96 -2.14
N GLU A 35 -6.90 2.26 -2.42
CA GLU A 35 -8.02 3.02 -2.98
C GLU A 35 -7.94 3.11 -4.50
N ASP A 36 -6.74 3.29 -5.04
CA ASP A 36 -6.45 3.27 -6.47
C ASP A 36 -5.01 2.81 -6.74
N CYS A 37 -4.75 2.28 -7.94
CA CYS A 37 -3.42 1.97 -8.43
C CYS A 37 -3.29 2.36 -9.90
N TYR A 38 -2.27 3.14 -10.20
CA TYR A 38 -2.07 3.72 -11.52
C TYR A 38 -0.59 3.88 -11.85
N TRP A 39 -0.29 3.99 -13.15
CA TRP A 39 1.07 4.20 -13.62
C TRP A 39 1.41 5.70 -13.56
N ASP A 40 2.48 6.06 -12.87
CA ASP A 40 3.03 7.40 -12.96
C ASP A 40 4.05 7.48 -14.12
N GLY A 41 3.63 8.16 -15.20
CA GLY A 41 4.46 8.38 -16.38
C GLY A 41 5.72 9.21 -16.12
N SER A 42 5.76 9.99 -15.04
CA SER A 42 6.88 10.87 -14.70
C SER A 42 8.01 10.11 -14.01
N SER A 43 7.67 9.31 -12.99
CA SER A 43 8.60 8.45 -12.25
C SER A 43 8.86 7.10 -12.94
N GLN A 44 8.03 6.74 -13.93
CA GLN A 44 8.07 5.45 -14.61
C GLN A 44 7.92 4.26 -13.65
N GLU A 45 6.97 4.35 -12.71
CA GLU A 45 6.63 3.25 -11.80
C GLU A 45 5.13 3.14 -11.52
N TRP A 46 4.73 1.98 -10.99
CA TRP A 46 3.40 1.79 -10.42
C TRP A 46 3.32 2.46 -9.06
N VAL A 47 2.34 3.33 -8.90
CA VAL A 47 2.02 3.98 -7.63
C VAL A 47 0.59 3.63 -7.22
N MET A 48 0.28 3.82 -5.95
CA MET A 48 -1.06 3.60 -5.42
C MET A 48 -1.43 4.69 -4.41
N ASP A 49 -2.74 4.91 -4.29
CA ASP A 49 -3.33 5.68 -3.22
C ASP A 49 -3.78 4.71 -2.13
N ILE A 50 -3.36 4.93 -0.88
CA ILE A 50 -3.65 4.01 0.22
C ILE A 50 -4.29 4.69 1.42
N ALA A 51 -5.31 4.04 1.99
CA ALA A 51 -5.85 4.37 3.29
C ALA A 51 -5.10 3.60 4.37
N LEU A 52 -4.38 4.30 5.26
CA LEU A 52 -3.64 3.68 6.36
C LEU A 52 -4.55 3.32 7.54
N TYR A 53 -4.24 2.20 8.19
CA TYR A 53 -4.95 1.71 9.36
C TYR A 53 -4.00 1.51 10.55
N GLY A 54 -4.53 1.76 11.74
CA GLY A 54 -3.86 1.48 13.01
C GLY A 54 -3.99 0.01 13.41
N PRO A 55 -3.25 -0.42 14.45
CA PRO A 55 -3.24 -1.80 14.90
C PRO A 55 -4.56 -2.28 15.50
N GLU A 56 -5.45 -1.36 15.87
CA GLU A 56 -6.79 -1.68 16.37
C GLU A 56 -7.83 -1.69 15.24
N GLY A 57 -7.42 -1.51 13.98
CA GLY A 57 -8.31 -1.37 12.83
C GLY A 57 -8.92 0.03 12.69
N ASN A 58 -8.47 1.00 13.49
CA ASN A 58 -8.90 2.38 13.35
C ASN A 58 -8.30 2.99 12.07
N PHE A 59 -9.14 3.70 11.32
CA PHE A 59 -8.70 4.45 10.16
C PHE A 59 -7.77 5.59 10.58
N ILE A 60 -6.61 5.69 9.92
CA ILE A 60 -5.64 6.78 10.08
C ILE A 60 -5.73 7.74 8.88
N GLY A 61 -6.01 7.19 7.69
CA GLY A 61 -6.00 7.95 6.44
C GLY A 61 -4.59 8.05 5.88
N ARG A 62 -3.84 9.08 6.28
CA ARG A 62 -2.47 9.35 5.78
C ARG A 62 -1.46 9.54 6.89
N SER A 63 -0.17 9.40 6.56
CA SER A 63 0.92 9.62 7.52
C SER A 63 1.73 10.88 7.22
N SER A 64 1.86 11.25 5.94
CA SER A 64 2.56 12.47 5.54
C SER A 64 1.65 13.71 5.68
N PRO A 65 2.21 14.93 5.80
CA PRO A 65 1.41 16.16 5.83
C PRO A 65 0.64 16.38 4.53
N ALA A 66 -0.59 16.87 4.62
CA ALA A 66 -1.38 17.26 3.45
C ALA A 66 -0.82 18.54 2.81
N MET A 67 -0.02 18.39 1.75
CA MET A 67 0.48 19.50 0.93
C MET A 67 -0.54 19.91 -0.15
N GLY A 68 -1.79 20.12 0.26
CA GLY A 68 -2.92 20.45 -0.64
C GLY A 68 -3.64 19.25 -1.29
N GLY A 69 -3.29 18.02 -0.91
CA GLY A 69 -3.95 16.78 -1.35
C GLY A 69 -4.97 16.22 -0.35
N PRO A 70 -5.56 15.03 -0.65
CA PRO A 70 -6.52 14.37 0.22
C PRO A 70 -5.98 14.14 1.64
N GLU A 71 -6.81 14.36 2.66
CA GLU A 71 -6.43 14.10 4.05
C GLU A 71 -6.67 12.64 4.47
N TYR A 72 -7.51 11.93 3.72
CA TYR A 72 -8.01 10.59 4.06
C TYR A 72 -7.17 9.45 3.45
N LEU A 73 -6.12 9.74 2.69
CA LEU A 73 -5.23 8.72 2.13
C LEU A 73 -3.82 9.26 1.89
N GLU A 74 -2.86 8.35 1.86
CA GLU A 74 -1.49 8.60 1.41
C GLU A 74 -1.46 8.44 -0.12
N PRO A 75 -1.26 9.53 -0.88
CA PRO A 75 -1.35 9.48 -2.33
C PRO A 75 -0.04 9.05 -2.98
N ALA A 76 -0.15 8.40 -4.14
CA ALA A 76 0.97 8.11 -5.04
C ALA A 76 2.18 7.43 -4.39
N VAL A 77 1.96 6.49 -3.47
CA VAL A 77 3.08 5.72 -2.87
C VAL A 77 3.57 4.65 -3.85
N PRO A 78 4.89 4.43 -3.96
CA PRO A 78 5.42 3.41 -4.87
C PRO A 78 5.00 2.00 -4.44
N VAL A 79 4.38 1.26 -5.36
CA VAL A 79 3.95 -0.14 -5.10
C VAL A 79 5.13 -1.04 -4.75
N ALA A 80 6.32 -0.70 -5.24
CA ALA A 80 7.56 -1.45 -5.01
C ALA A 80 7.92 -1.64 -3.52
N TYR A 81 7.38 -0.85 -2.60
CA TYR A 81 7.64 -0.96 -1.14
C TYR A 81 6.57 -1.72 -0.37
N TRP A 82 5.58 -2.26 -1.06
CA TRP A 82 4.44 -2.93 -0.43
C TRP A 82 4.30 -4.36 -0.93
N GLU A 83 3.62 -5.17 -0.14
CA GLU A 83 3.24 -6.54 -0.47
C GLU A 83 1.74 -6.75 -0.21
N ARG A 84 1.07 -7.48 -1.11
CA ARG A 84 -0.36 -7.82 -0.93
C ARG A 84 -0.51 -8.81 0.22
N ILE A 85 -1.53 -8.60 1.03
CA ILE A 85 -1.89 -9.45 2.15
C ILE A 85 -3.39 -9.78 2.11
N GLU A 86 -3.79 -10.84 2.80
CA GLU A 86 -5.19 -11.04 3.15
C GLU A 86 -5.69 -9.93 4.07
N GLU A 87 -7.01 -9.72 4.12
CA GLU A 87 -7.61 -8.80 5.07
C GLU A 87 -7.21 -9.17 6.51
N PRO A 88 -6.57 -8.26 7.25
CA PRO A 88 -6.14 -8.52 8.61
C PRO A 88 -7.35 -8.68 9.54
N THR A 89 -7.23 -9.55 10.53
CA THR A 89 -8.14 -9.55 11.67
C THR A 89 -7.55 -8.66 12.76
N PHE A 90 -8.26 -7.59 13.11
CA PHE A 90 -7.87 -6.68 14.18
C PHE A 90 -8.37 -7.17 15.56
N PRO A 91 -7.66 -6.88 16.66
CA PRO A 91 -6.41 -6.13 16.72
C PRO A 91 -5.19 -6.94 16.27
N LEU A 92 -4.23 -6.26 15.65
CA LEU A 92 -2.98 -6.89 15.25
C LEU A 92 -2.12 -7.19 16.50
N ARG A 93 -1.45 -8.36 16.54
CA ARG A 93 -0.56 -8.72 17.64
C ARG A 93 0.64 -7.80 17.69
N ARG A 94 0.87 -7.21 18.86
CA ARG A 94 2.07 -6.42 19.15
C ARG A 94 3.14 -7.36 19.70
N ASP A 95 4.40 -7.15 19.32
CA ASP A 95 5.50 -7.90 19.91
C ASP A 95 5.75 -7.47 21.37
N THR A 96 6.66 -8.17 22.06
CA THR A 96 7.03 -7.89 23.46
C THR A 96 7.75 -6.55 23.65
N THR A 97 8.19 -5.90 22.58
CA THR A 97 8.77 -4.54 22.62
C THR A 97 7.69 -3.46 22.60
N GLY A 98 6.43 -3.85 22.40
CA GLY A 98 5.30 -2.93 22.24
C GLY A 98 5.26 -2.29 20.85
N PHE A 99 6.15 -2.70 19.94
CA PHE A 99 6.25 -2.19 18.59
C PHE A 99 5.75 -3.21 17.55
N ARG A 100 5.59 -2.69 16.33
CA ARG A 100 4.79 -3.27 15.24
C ARG A 100 5.62 -4.31 14.47
N ASP A 101 5.57 -5.60 14.80
CA ASP A 101 6.04 -6.64 13.88
C ASP A 101 4.87 -7.54 13.47
N TRP A 102 4.12 -7.09 12.47
CA TRP A 102 2.89 -7.76 12.00
C TRP A 102 3.15 -9.04 11.20
N ARG A 103 4.42 -9.38 10.96
CA ARG A 103 4.82 -10.56 10.16
C ARG A 103 4.84 -11.86 10.97
N ASP A 104 4.47 -11.82 12.26
CA ASP A 104 4.46 -12.97 13.18
C ASP A 104 3.31 -13.99 12.98
N GLY A 105 2.58 -13.89 11.87
CA GLY A 105 1.44 -14.76 11.53
C GLY A 105 0.07 -14.11 11.73
N THR A 106 0.01 -12.85 12.16
CA THR A 106 -1.24 -12.08 12.24
C THR A 106 -1.72 -11.58 10.88
N VAL A 107 -0.78 -11.38 9.96
CA VAL A 107 -1.04 -11.01 8.57
C VAL A 107 -0.57 -12.16 7.68
N LYS A 108 -1.45 -12.61 6.78
CA LYS A 108 -1.10 -13.63 5.79
C LYS A 108 -0.77 -12.94 4.46
N ILE A 109 0.41 -13.23 3.93
CA ILE A 109 0.76 -12.80 2.57
C ILE A 109 -0.15 -13.52 1.60
N ASP A 110 -0.77 -12.76 0.69
CA ASP A 110 -1.60 -13.34 -0.35
C ASP A 110 -0.69 -13.87 -1.46
N PHE A 111 -0.50 -15.19 -1.48
CA PHE A 111 0.29 -15.88 -2.50
C PHE A 111 -0.48 -16.11 -3.81
N ARG A 112 -1.44 -15.25 -4.18
CA ARG A 112 -2.01 -15.26 -5.54
C ARG A 112 -0.87 -15.13 -6.55
N THR A 113 -0.41 -16.28 -7.01
CA THR A 113 0.57 -16.45 -8.07
C THR A 113 -0.01 -15.81 -9.33
N GLU A 114 0.79 -14.95 -9.94
CA GLU A 114 0.57 -14.46 -11.32
C GLU A 114 0.29 -15.60 -12.30
#